data_AF-A0AAD8C0T3-F1
#
_entry.id   AF-A0AAD8C0T3-F1
#
_cell.length_a   1.000
_cell.length_b   1.000
_cell.length_c   1.000
_cell.angle_alpha   90.00
_cell.angle_beta   90.00
_cell.angle_gamma   90.00
#
_symmetry.space_group_name_H-M   'P 1'
#
loop_
_entity.id
_entity.type
_entity.pdbx_description
1 polymer ?
#
loop_
_entity_poly.entity_id
_entity_poly.type
_entity_poly.pdbx_seq_one_letter_code
_entity_poly.pdbx_strand_id
1 'polypeptide(L)'
;MANKSSVSRKNSYVWLIGYPKEAILGARLPSGRDAMRTFFFYHKSSKMTVGESARLTFEAVQSFWLKSRLPIRKQQHCIEKIKDLYNEHRQLVKNRKRKRFRWVKAKTVQYKT
;
A
#
# COMPACT_ATOMS: atom_id res chain seq x y z
N MET A 1 -15.64 -25.15 4.33
CA MET A 1 -15.49 -24.64 2.94
C MET A 1 -14.75 -23.32 2.96
N ALA A 2 -13.50 -23.27 2.50
CA ALA A 2 -12.80 -22.02 2.22
C ALA A 2 -11.93 -22.25 0.97
N ASN A 3 -12.38 -21.73 -0.16
CA ASN A 3 -11.67 -21.82 -1.43
C ASN A 3 -10.40 -20.97 -1.33
N LYS A 4 -9.27 -21.64 -1.07
CA LYS A 4 -7.94 -21.02 -1.01
C LYS A 4 -7.50 -20.74 -2.46
N SER A 5 -8.11 -19.71 -3.06
CA SER A 5 -7.74 -19.26 -4.40
C SER A 5 -6.23 -19.08 -4.45
N SER A 6 -5.61 -19.72 -5.43
CA SER A 6 -4.16 -19.78 -5.61
C SER A 6 -3.63 -18.41 -6.06
N VAL A 7 -3.57 -17.47 -5.11
CA VAL A 7 -2.95 -16.17 -5.37
C VAL A 7 -1.46 -16.41 -5.56
N SER A 8 -1.03 -16.51 -6.81
CA SER A 8 0.38 -16.59 -7.18
C SER A 8 1.14 -15.46 -6.50
N ARG A 9 2.19 -15.79 -5.74
CA ARG A 9 3.00 -14.85 -4.94
C ARG A 9 3.44 -13.61 -5.72
N LYS A 10 3.59 -13.73 -7.05
CA LYS A 10 3.94 -12.63 -7.96
C LYS A 10 2.83 -11.59 -8.14
N ASN A 11 1.55 -11.96 -8.01
CA ASN A 11 0.42 -11.06 -8.23
C ASN A 11 0.11 -10.18 -6.99
N SER A 12 0.46 -10.66 -5.80
CA SER A 12 0.23 -9.92 -4.54
C SER A 12 1.28 -8.87 -4.24
N TYR A 13 2.47 -8.97 -4.82
CA TYR A 13 3.59 -8.09 -4.46
C TYR A 13 3.33 -6.64 -4.92
N VAL A 14 3.38 -5.71 -3.98
CA VAL A 14 3.28 -4.28 -4.24
C VAL A 14 4.68 -3.68 -4.25
N TRP A 15 5.08 -3.09 -5.38
CA TRP A 15 6.39 -2.45 -5.51
C TRP A 15 6.62 -1.38 -4.42
N LEU A 16 7.82 -1.35 -3.82
CA LEU A 16 8.26 -0.55 -2.65
C LEU A 16 7.62 -0.89 -1.29
N ILE A 17 6.43 -1.49 -1.27
CA ILE A 17 5.70 -1.78 -0.03
C ILE A 17 5.94 -3.23 0.43
N GLY A 18 5.98 -4.16 -0.53
CA GLY A 18 6.10 -5.59 -0.30
C GLY A 18 4.76 -6.31 -0.37
N TYR A 19 4.61 -7.37 0.42
CA TYR A 19 3.39 -8.15 0.48
C TYR A 19 2.35 -7.49 1.37
N PRO A 20 1.08 -7.39 0.93
CA PRO A 20 -0.04 -7.00 1.79
C PRO A 20 -0.14 -7.92 3.00
N LYS A 21 -0.49 -7.35 4.16
CA LYS A 21 -0.66 -8.08 5.41
C LYS A 21 -1.98 -7.69 6.04
N GLU A 22 -2.74 -8.67 6.50
CA GLU A 22 -4.04 -8.44 7.14
C GLU A 22 -3.92 -7.65 8.45
N ALA A 23 -2.94 -8.01 9.28
CA ALA A 23 -2.70 -7.38 10.56
C ALA A 23 -1.25 -6.93 10.71
N ILE A 24 -1.07 -5.87 11.51
CA ILE A 24 0.25 -5.45 11.97
C ILE A 24 0.59 -6.33 13.15
N LEU A 25 1.67 -7.10 13.04
CA LEU A 25 2.09 -8.07 14.07
C LEU A 25 3.38 -7.58 14.74
N GLY A 26 3.45 -7.77 16.07
CA GLY A 26 4.66 -7.54 16.87
C GLY A 26 4.47 -6.55 18.03
N ALA A 27 5.51 -6.43 18.86
CA ALA A 27 5.56 -5.50 20.00
C ALA A 27 6.13 -4.11 19.64
N ARG A 28 6.57 -3.91 18.39
CA ARG A 28 7.14 -2.64 17.92
C ARG A 28 6.06 -1.74 17.36
N LEU A 29 6.27 -0.42 17.48
CA LEU A 29 5.45 0.58 16.81
C LEU A 29 5.36 0.31 15.29
N PRO A 30 4.15 0.40 14.71
CA PRO A 30 3.96 0.24 13.27
C PRO A 30 4.76 1.26 12.47
N SER A 31 5.54 0.79 11.48
CA SER A 31 6.16 1.71 10.53
C SER A 31 5.15 2.20 9.50
N GLY A 32 5.41 3.34 8.85
CA GLY A 32 4.57 3.82 7.74
C GLY A 32 4.45 2.80 6.60
N ARG A 33 5.49 1.97 6.39
CA ARG A 33 5.44 0.84 5.44
C ARG A 33 4.47 -0.25 5.90
N ASP A 34 4.42 -0.56 7.19
CA ASP A 34 3.51 -1.58 7.73
C ASP A 34 2.06 -1.14 7.65
N ALA A 35 1.77 0.13 7.97
CA ALA A 35 0.46 0.72 7.73
C ALA A 35 0.04 0.61 6.26
N MET A 36 0.94 0.91 5.31
CA MET A 36 0.66 0.78 3.88
C MET A 36 0.45 -0.68 3.44
N ARG A 37 1.15 -1.66 4.04
CA ARG A 37 0.89 -3.08 3.76
C ARG A 37 -0.52 -3.51 4.15
N THR A 38 -1.00 -3.02 5.29
CA THR A 38 -2.37 -3.26 5.77
C THR A 38 -3.40 -2.54 4.89
N PHE A 39 -3.13 -1.30 4.49
CA PHE A 39 -3.96 -0.59 3.53
C PHE A 39 -4.12 -1.37 2.21
N PHE A 40 -3.02 -1.86 1.64
CA PHE A 40 -3.08 -2.63 0.40
C PHE A 40 -3.78 -3.97 0.56
N PHE A 41 -3.84 -4.54 1.77
CA PHE A 41 -4.62 -5.74 2.02
C PHE A 41 -6.12 -5.43 1.88
N TYR A 42 -6.63 -4.41 2.57
CA TYR A 42 -8.03 -4.02 2.46
C TYR A 42 -8.40 -3.55 1.04
N HIS A 43 -7.51 -2.79 0.40
CA HIS A 43 -7.80 -2.23 -0.91
C HIS A 43 -7.71 -3.27 -2.05
N LYS A 44 -6.70 -4.16 -2.05
CA LYS A 44 -6.54 -5.16 -3.12
C LYS A 44 -7.21 -6.50 -2.83
N SER A 45 -7.08 -7.01 -1.61
CA SER A 45 -7.64 -8.32 -1.25
C SER A 45 -9.13 -8.22 -0.95
N SER A 46 -9.53 -7.20 -0.16
CA SER A 46 -10.93 -7.01 0.24
C SER A 46 -11.73 -6.10 -0.70
N LYS A 47 -11.10 -5.55 -1.76
CA LYS A 47 -11.71 -4.68 -2.79
C LYS A 47 -12.48 -3.48 -2.22
N MET A 48 -12.05 -2.97 -1.06
CA MET A 48 -12.71 -1.84 -0.40
C MET A 48 -12.32 -0.51 -1.06
N THR A 49 -13.16 0.52 -0.84
CA THR A 49 -12.85 1.88 -1.30
C THR A 49 -11.59 2.41 -0.62
N VAL A 50 -10.95 3.41 -1.22
CA VAL A 50 -9.75 4.06 -0.65
C VAL A 50 -10.06 4.69 0.71
N GLY A 51 -11.27 5.26 0.87
CA GLY A 51 -11.70 5.87 2.13
C GLY A 51 -11.85 4.83 3.25
N GLU A 52 -12.61 3.78 2.99
CA GLU A 52 -12.84 2.68 3.94
C GLU A 52 -11.54 1.96 4.29
N SER A 53 -10.69 1.68 3.29
CA SER A 53 -9.38 1.05 3.51
C SER A 53 -8.48 1.93 4.38
N ALA A 54 -8.49 3.25 4.19
CA ALA A 54 -7.69 4.18 4.99
C ALA A 54 -8.20 4.26 6.44
N ARG A 55 -9.52 4.25 6.63
CA ARG A 55 -10.14 4.22 7.96
C ARG A 55 -9.78 2.95 8.72
N LEU A 56 -9.95 1.76 8.13
CA LEU A 56 -9.60 0.49 8.79
C LEU A 56 -8.10 0.40 9.09
N THR A 57 -7.25 0.90 8.19
CA THR A 57 -5.81 0.97 8.44
C THR A 57 -5.50 1.88 9.62
N PHE A 58 -6.18 3.02 9.74
CA PHE A 58 -6.03 3.92 10.88
C PHE A 58 -6.47 3.24 12.19
N GLU A 59 -7.61 2.56 12.22
CA GLU A 59 -8.10 1.85 13.41
C GLU A 59 -7.11 0.74 13.85
N ALA A 60 -6.54 0.01 12.89
CA ALA A 60 -5.51 -1.00 13.14
C ALA A 60 -4.21 -0.39 13.70
N VAL A 61 -3.82 0.80 13.25
CA VAL A 61 -2.62 1.51 13.75
C VAL A 61 -2.90 2.19 15.10
N GLN A 62 -4.07 2.80 15.26
CA GLN A 62 -4.52 3.49 16.47
C GLN A 62 -4.48 2.56 17.69
N SER A 63 -4.91 1.32 17.52
CA SER A 63 -4.88 0.33 18.60
C SER A 63 -3.46 0.02 19.11
N PHE A 64 -2.41 0.23 18.31
CA PHE A 64 -1.01 0.18 18.81
C PHE A 64 -0.63 1.45 19.56
N TRP A 65 -0.96 2.62 19.02
CA TRP A 65 -0.64 3.90 19.68
C TRP A 65 -1.33 4.05 21.04
N LEU A 66 -2.58 3.59 21.15
CA LEU A 66 -3.32 3.54 22.41
C LEU A 66 -2.66 2.60 23.42
N LYS A 67 -2.21 1.40 22.99
CA LYS A 67 -1.45 0.48 23.85
C LYS A 67 -0.14 1.09 24.33
N SER A 68 0.51 1.90 23.49
CA SER A 68 1.73 2.64 23.85
C SER A 68 1.47 3.94 24.63
N ARG A 69 0.22 4.28 24.96
CA ARG A 69 -0.19 5.51 25.66
C ARG A 69 0.30 6.81 24.99
N LEU A 70 0.45 6.79 23.67
CA LEU A 70 0.95 7.93 22.91
C LEU A 70 -0.22 8.76 22.37
N PRO A 71 -0.13 10.10 22.41
CA PRO A 71 -1.19 10.96 21.90
C PRO A 71 -1.31 10.82 20.38
N ILE A 72 -2.54 10.71 19.89
CA ILE A 72 -2.86 10.53 18.47
C ILE A 72 -3.45 11.82 17.94
N ARG A 73 -3.05 12.22 16.73
CA ARG A 73 -3.69 13.35 16.03
C ARG A 73 -5.14 13.01 15.71
N LYS A 74 -5.94 14.04 15.38
CA LYS A 74 -7.33 13.85 14.94
C LYS A 74 -7.38 12.83 13.80
N GLN A 75 -8.34 11.90 13.89
CA GLN A 75 -8.52 10.79 12.94
C GLN A 75 -8.54 11.24 11.48
N GLN A 76 -9.21 12.35 11.17
CA GLN A 76 -9.32 12.89 9.82
C GLN A 76 -7.94 13.15 9.19
N HIS A 77 -7.03 13.80 9.92
CA HIS A 77 -5.67 14.10 9.44
C HIS A 77 -4.84 12.83 9.24
N CYS A 78 -5.02 11.82 10.10
CA CYS A 78 -4.33 10.53 9.93
C CYS A 78 -4.83 9.78 8.69
N ILE A 79 -6.14 9.80 8.45
CA ILE A 79 -6.76 9.19 7.25
C ILE A 79 -6.29 9.91 5.99
N GLU A 80 -6.27 11.24 5.99
CA GLU A 80 -5.73 12.05 4.88
C GLU A 80 -4.28 11.67 4.60
N LYS A 81 -3.44 11.55 5.63
CA LYS A 81 -2.04 11.16 5.46
C LYS A 81 -1.89 9.79 4.79
N ILE A 82 -2.73 8.82 5.13
CA ILE A 82 -2.73 7.49 4.49
C ILE A 82 -3.14 7.60 3.02
N LYS A 83 -4.17 8.40 2.72
CA LYS A 83 -4.61 8.67 1.34
C LYS A 83 -3.51 9.34 0.51
N ASP A 84 -2.79 10.29 1.08
CA ASP A 84 -1.67 10.97 0.43
C ASP A 84 -0.54 9.99 0.08
N LEU A 85 -0.16 9.12 1.02
CA LEU A 85 0.83 8.07 0.79
C LEU A 85 0.41 7.11 -0.33
N TYR A 86 -0.88 6.76 -0.39
CA TYR A 86 -1.41 5.97 -1.50
C TYR A 86 -1.34 6.71 -2.83
N ASN A 87 -1.68 8.00 -2.86
CA ASN A 87 -1.61 8.80 -4.08
C ASN A 87 -0.15 8.96 -4.55
N GLU A 88 0.78 9.23 -3.64
CA GLU A 88 2.22 9.29 -3.92
C GLU A 88 2.70 7.98 -4.54
N HIS A 89 2.36 6.84 -3.93
CA HIS A 89 2.67 5.51 -4.48
C HIS A 89 2.12 5.34 -5.90
N ARG A 90 0.86 5.75 -6.13
CA ARG A 90 0.24 5.71 -7.46
C ARG A 90 0.99 6.56 -8.48
N GLN A 91 1.44 7.76 -8.11
CA GLN A 91 2.24 8.62 -8.99
C GLN A 91 3.62 8.01 -9.28
N LEU A 92 4.28 7.44 -8.29
CA LEU A 92 5.56 6.74 -8.47
C LEU A 92 5.43 5.56 -9.44
N VAL A 93 4.37 4.75 -9.30
CA VAL A 93 4.09 3.64 -10.22
C VAL A 93 3.84 4.14 -11.65
N LYS A 94 3.06 5.22 -11.82
CA LYS A 94 2.83 5.84 -13.14
C LYS A 94 4.13 6.33 -13.76
N ASN A 95 4.95 7.05 -13.00
CA ASN A 95 6.22 7.60 -13.49
C ASN A 95 7.22 6.50 -13.87
N ARG A 96 7.25 5.39 -13.12
CA ARG A 96 8.05 4.22 -13.48
C ARG A 96 7.64 3.63 -14.84
N LYS A 97 6.32 3.48 -15.08
CA LYS A 97 5.81 2.97 -16.37
C LYS A 97 6.14 3.91 -17.53
N ARG A 98 6.02 5.22 -17.33
CA ARG A 98 6.40 6.24 -18.34
C ARG A 98 7.88 6.17 -18.70
N LYS A 99 8.78 6.13 -17.70
CA LYS A 99 10.22 5.97 -17.95
C LYS A 99 10.50 4.71 -18.75
N ARG A 100 9.95 3.56 -18.34
CA ARG A 100 10.11 2.29 -19.07
C ARG A 100 9.67 2.41 -20.53
N PHE A 101 8.52 3.02 -20.80
CA PHE A 101 8.00 3.18 -22.17
C PHE A 101 8.93 4.04 -23.04
N ARG A 102 9.46 5.14 -22.50
CA ARG A 102 10.43 5.99 -23.20
C ARG A 102 11.69 5.22 -23.57
N TRP A 103 12.24 4.43 -22.64
CA TRP A 103 13.42 3.59 -22.90
C TRP A 103 13.19 2.52 -23.97
N VAL A 104 12.02 1.88 -23.95
CA VAL A 104 11.67 0.85 -24.96
C VAL A 104 11.58 1.49 -26.35
N LYS A 105 10.88 2.62 -26.50
CA LYS A 105 10.79 3.32 -27.78
C LYS A 105 12.15 3.77 -28.31
N ALA A 106 12.99 4.36 -27.45
CA ALA A 106 14.32 4.80 -27.85
C ALA A 106 15.18 3.63 -28.37
N LYS A 107 15.06 2.47 -27.74
CA LYS A 107 15.70 1.23 -28.19
C LYS A 107 15.16 0.74 -29.55
N THR A 108 13.85 0.70 -29.75
CA THR A 108 13.27 0.19 -31.01
C THR A 108 13.64 1.03 -32.24
N VAL A 109 13.89 2.33 -32.06
CA VAL A 109 14.35 3.22 -33.14
C VAL A 109 15.79 2.92 -33.56
N GLN A 110 16.67 2.52 -32.61
CA GLN A 110 18.09 2.28 -32.85
C GLN A 110 18.39 0.97 -33.60
N TYR A 111 17.48 -0.01 -33.58
CA TYR A 111 17.68 -1.31 -34.24
C TYR A 111 16.88 -1.45 -35.55
N LYS A 112 16.27 -0.35 -36.02
CA LYS A 112 15.46 -0.30 -37.25
C LYS A 112 16.12 0.53 -38.36
N THR A 113 17.39 0.90 -38.17
CA THR A 113 18.27 1.52 -39.18
C THR A 113 19.30 0.48 -39.56
#